data_AF-A0A7J7CCT6-F1
#
_entry.id   AF-A0A7J7CCT6-F1
#
_cell.length_a   1.000
_cell.length_b   1.000
_cell.length_c   1.000
_cell.angle_alpha   90.00
_cell.angle_beta   90.00
_cell.angle_gamma   90.00
#
_symmetry.space_group_name_H-M   'P 1'
#
loop_
_entity.id
_entity.type
_entity.pdbx_description
1 polymer ?
#
loop_
_entity_poly.entity_id
_entity_poly.type
_entity_poly.pdbx_seq_one_letter_code
_entity_poly.pdbx_strand_id
1 'polypeptide(L)'
;MNVEEEVQRLQEEIKRLGKVQPDGSYKVTFGVLFNDDRCANIFEALVGTLRAAKKRKLVSYDGELLLQGVHDNVEIILKPTPPSSSAAATTDSVAKS
;
A
#
# COMPACT_ATOMS: atom_id res chain seq x y z
N MET A 1 -3.15 4.62 -17.59
CA MET A 1 -3.10 4.27 -16.16
C MET A 1 -1.79 4.78 -15.57
N ASN A 2 -1.81 5.49 -14.44
CA ASN A 2 -0.58 6.00 -13.82
C ASN A 2 -0.12 5.05 -12.71
N VAL A 3 0.99 4.34 -12.95
CA VAL A 3 1.56 3.36 -12.00
C VAL A 3 1.93 4.01 -10.66
N GLU A 4 2.18 5.32 -10.61
CA GLU A 4 2.42 6.03 -9.35
C GLU A 4 1.15 6.15 -8.51
N GLU A 5 0.03 6.55 -9.10
CA GLU A 5 -1.25 6.63 -8.40
C GLU A 5 -1.71 5.26 -7.89
N GLU A 6 -1.54 4.21 -8.70
CA GLU A 6 -1.86 2.85 -8.24
C GLU A 6 -1.00 2.42 -7.05
N VAL A 7 0.30 2.74 -7.06
CA VAL A 7 1.18 2.42 -5.94
C VAL A 7 0.82 3.22 -4.69
N GLN A 8 0.28 4.43 -4.82
CA GLN A 8 -0.26 5.19 -3.69
C GLN A 8 -1.53 4.52 -3.14
N ARG A 9 -2.50 4.19 -4.00
CA ARG A 9 -3.71 3.45 -3.62
C ARG A 9 -3.40 2.12 -2.94
N LEU A 10 -2.40 1.40 -3.44
CA LEU A 10 -1.94 0.14 -2.84
C LEU A 10 -1.50 0.33 -1.39
N GLN A 11 -0.79 1.42 -1.07
CA GLN A 11 -0.38 1.71 0.31
C GLN A 11 -1.60 1.98 1.21
N GLU A 12 -2.61 2.68 0.70
CA GLU A 12 -3.86 2.93 1.43
C GLU A 12 -4.62 1.63 1.69
N GLU A 13 -4.75 0.76 0.69
CA GLU A 13 -5.44 -0.52 0.85
C GLU A 13 -4.68 -1.47 1.78
N ILE A 14 -3.34 -1.51 1.73
CA ILE A 14 -2.54 -2.27 2.71
C ILE A 14 -2.74 -1.73 4.13
N LYS A 15 -2.88 -0.41 4.33
CA LYS A 15 -3.19 0.17 5.65
C LYS A 15 -4.61 -0.13 6.11
N ARG A 16 -5.58 -0.17 5.19
CA ARG A 16 -6.99 -0.47 5.49
C ARG A 16 -7.20 -1.94 5.86
N LEU A 17 -6.58 -2.85 5.11
CA LEU A 17 -6.78 -4.30 5.24
C LEU A 17 -5.75 -4.97 6.15
N GLY A 18 -4.56 -4.37 6.23
CA GLY A 18 -3.46 -4.90 7.00
C GLY A 18 -3.49 -4.51 8.47
N LYS A 19 -2.53 -5.06 9.21
CA LYS A 19 -2.29 -4.76 10.61
C LYS A 19 -0.99 -3.99 10.74
N VAL A 20 -1.04 -2.88 11.47
CA VAL A 20 0.16 -2.15 11.88
C VAL A 20 1.04 -3.05 12.75
N GLN A 21 2.35 -2.98 12.53
CA GLN A 21 3.36 -3.71 13.26
C GLN A 21 4.09 -2.79 14.26
N PRO A 22 4.78 -3.34 15.28
CA PRO A 22 5.50 -2.54 16.27
C PRO A 22 6.59 -1.62 15.69
N ASP A 23 7.12 -1.96 14.51
CA ASP A 23 8.14 -1.18 13.78
C ASP A 23 7.53 -0.07 12.89
N GLY A 24 6.20 0.09 12.91
CA GLY A 24 5.47 1.05 12.08
C GLY A 24 5.21 0.59 10.65
N SER A 25 5.60 -0.64 10.28
CA SER A 25 5.22 -1.26 9.02
C SER A 25 3.76 -1.74 9.07
N TYR A 26 3.19 -2.07 7.90
CA TYR A 26 1.88 -2.72 7.82
C TYR A 26 2.03 -4.07 7.15
N LYS A 27 1.28 -5.06 7.64
CA LYS A 27 1.30 -6.42 7.13
C LYS A 27 -0.10 -6.86 6.73
N VAL A 28 -0.25 -7.38 5.51
CA VAL A 28 -1.48 -7.98 4.99
C VAL A 28 -1.10 -9.21 4.16
N THR A 29 -1.97 -10.21 4.05
CA THR A 29 -1.69 -11.36 3.17
C THR A 29 -2.13 -11.08 1.73
N PHE A 30 -1.47 -11.71 0.76
CA PHE A 30 -1.82 -11.58 -0.65
C PHE A 30 -3.27 -11.99 -0.92
N GLY A 31 -3.74 -13.08 -0.31
CA GLY A 31 -5.12 -13.56 -0.48
C GLY A 31 -6.15 -12.53 -0.01
N VAL A 32 -5.86 -11.78 1.06
CA VAL A 32 -6.75 -10.71 1.54
C VAL A 32 -6.80 -9.55 0.54
N LEU A 33 -5.65 -9.12 0.01
CA LEU A 33 -5.63 -8.07 -1.02
C LEU A 33 -6.33 -8.50 -2.31
N PHE A 34 -6.11 -9.75 -2.73
CA PHE A 34 -6.64 -10.27 -3.98
C PHE A 34 -8.15 -10.51 -3.93
N ASN A 35 -8.65 -11.02 -2.80
CA ASN A 35 -10.08 -11.31 -2.62
C ASN A 35 -10.89 -10.11 -2.13
N ASP A 36 -10.28 -8.93 -1.95
CA ASP A 36 -11.00 -7.73 -1.57
C ASP A 36 -11.68 -7.08 -2.78
N ASP A 37 -12.99 -6.88 -2.68
CA ASP A 37 -13.81 -6.31 -3.76
C ASP A 37 -13.35 -4.93 -4.20
N ARG A 38 -12.86 -4.09 -3.28
CA ARG A 38 -12.39 -2.75 -3.64
C ARG A 38 -11.09 -2.84 -4.43
N CYS A 39 -10.14 -3.66 -3.98
CA CYS A 39 -8.91 -3.93 -4.71
C CYS A 39 -9.18 -4.46 -6.13
N ALA A 40 -10.09 -5.42 -6.27
CA ALA A 40 -10.48 -5.98 -7.56
C ALA A 40 -11.09 -4.94 -8.53
N ASN A 41 -11.76 -3.92 -7.99
CA ASN A 41 -12.39 -2.86 -8.78
C ASN A 41 -11.44 -1.70 -9.12
N ILE A 42 -10.45 -1.41 -8.28
CA ILE A 42 -9.56 -0.24 -8.48
C ILE A 42 -8.21 -0.58 -9.12
N PHE A 43 -7.77 -1.85 -9.04
CA PHE A 43 -6.53 -2.30 -9.66
C PHE A 43 -6.83 -3.11 -10.91
N GLU A 44 -6.34 -2.64 -12.05
CA GLU A 44 -6.40 -3.39 -13.31
C GLU A 44 -5.49 -4.64 -13.23
N ALA A 45 -4.35 -4.51 -12.55
CA ALA A 45 -3.41 -5.58 -12.35
C ALA A 45 -2.69 -5.48 -10.99
N LEU A 46 -3.33 -5.96 -9.92
CA LEU A 46 -2.78 -5.92 -8.55
C LEU A 46 -1.34 -6.48 -8.46
N VAL A 47 -1.05 -7.60 -9.13
CA VAL A 47 0.29 -8.21 -9.14
C VAL A 47 1.32 -7.31 -9.83
N GLY A 48 0.91 -6.58 -10.88
CA GLY A 48 1.75 -5.60 -11.57
C GLY A 48 2.08 -4.41 -10.66
N THR A 49 1.08 -3.89 -9.95
CA THR A 49 1.24 -2.79 -8.99
C THR A 49 2.13 -3.20 -7.81
N LEU A 50 1.94 -4.40 -7.26
CA LEU A 50 2.80 -4.98 -6.21
C LEU A 50 4.26 -5.08 -6.66
N ARG A 51 4.49 -5.55 -7.89
CA ARG A 51 5.84 -5.64 -8.48
C ARG A 51 6.48 -4.25 -8.63
N ALA A 52 5.72 -3.26 -9.08
CA ALA A 52 6.20 -1.88 -9.19
C ALA A 52 6.55 -1.29 -7.81
N ALA A 53 5.70 -1.50 -6.80
CA ALA A 53 5.94 -1.07 -5.43
C ALA A 53 7.17 -1.76 -4.80
N LYS A 54 7.37 -3.06 -5.07
CA LYS A 54 8.54 -3.85 -4.62
C LYS A 54 9.83 -3.32 -5.26
N LYS A 55 9.82 -3.01 -6.56
CA LYS A 55 10.96 -2.40 -7.25
C LYS A 55 11.35 -1.03 -6.67
N ARG A 56 10.36 -0.27 -6.18
CA ARG A 56 10.54 1.00 -5.46
C ARG A 56 10.90 0.84 -3.98
N LYS A 57 11.04 -0.41 -3.50
CA LYS A 57 11.35 -0.76 -2.11
C LYS A 57 10.30 -0.31 -1.09
N LEU A 58 9.07 -0.01 -1.51
CA LEU A 58 7.96 0.41 -0.65
C LEU A 58 7.31 -0.79 0.05
N VAL A 59 7.22 -1.92 -0.67
CA VAL A 59 6.71 -3.18 -0.12
C VAL A 59 7.76 -4.29 -0.21
N SER A 60 7.62 -5.30 0.62
CA SER A 60 8.36 -6.56 0.56
C SER A 60 7.43 -7.75 0.73
N TYR A 61 7.72 -8.82 -0.01
CA TYR A 61 7.03 -10.10 0.05
C TYR A 61 7.92 -11.17 -0.59
N ASP A 62 7.69 -12.42 -0.21
CA ASP A 62 8.45 -13.55 -0.74
C ASP A 62 7.90 -14.02 -2.09
N GLY A 63 8.80 -14.36 -3.00
CA GLY A 63 8.46 -14.75 -4.38
C GLY A 63 8.57 -13.62 -5.41
N GLU A 64 8.77 -14.02 -6.67
CA GLU A 64 8.83 -13.11 -7.83
C GLU A 64 7.46 -12.91 -8.48
N LEU A 65 6.62 -13.95 -8.43
CA LEU A 65 5.27 -14.00 -8.97
C LEU A 65 4.32 -14.48 -7.88
N LEU A 66 3.14 -13.86 -7.80
CA LEU A 66 2.08 -14.24 -6.88
C LEU A 66 0.90 -14.72 -7.71
N LEU A 67 0.43 -15.92 -7.41
CA LEU A 67 -0.70 -16.58 -8.04
C LEU A 67 -1.76 -16.84 -6.97
N GLN A 68 -3.01 -16.52 -7.30
CA GLN A 68 -4.17 -16.79 -6.42
C GLN A 68 -4.23 -18.28 -6.05
N GLY A 69 -4.64 -18.56 -4.82
CA GLY A 69 -4.73 -19.90 -4.24
C GLY A 69 -3.39 -20.42 -3.72
N VAL A 70 -2.32 -20.30 -4.52
CA VAL A 70 -0.98 -20.79 -4.13
C VAL A 70 -0.32 -19.83 -3.13
N HIS A 71 -0.44 -18.53 -3.36
CA HIS A 71 0.28 -17.50 -2.61
C HIS A 71 -0.60 -16.74 -1.63
N ASP A 72 -1.82 -17.20 -1.35
CA ASP A 72 -2.80 -16.46 -0.53
C ASP A 72 -2.28 -16.14 0.88
N ASN A 73 -1.38 -16.98 1.40
CA ASN A 73 -0.76 -16.80 2.71
C ASN A 73 0.55 -15.99 2.69
N VAL A 74 1.04 -15.57 1.52
CA VAL A 74 2.24 -14.73 1.42
C VAL A 74 1.96 -13.38 2.06
N GLU A 75 2.84 -12.98 2.97
CA GLU A 75 2.76 -11.69 3.64
C GLU A 75 3.29 -10.58 2.73
N ILE A 76 2.44 -9.58 2.49
CA ILE A 76 2.80 -8.31 1.88
C ILE A 76 3.05 -7.31 3.00
N ILE A 77 4.30 -6.87 3.12
CA ILE A 77 4.74 -5.93 4.14
C ILE A 77 4.96 -4.58 3.47
N LEU A 78 4.16 -3.59 3.86
CA LEU A 78 4.38 -2.18 3.53
C LEU A 78 5.37 -1.60 4.54
N LYS A 79 6.49 -1.09 4.04
CA LYS A 79 7.51 -0.49 4.90
C LYS A 79 7.01 0.79 5.56
N PRO A 80 7.58 1.17 6.72
CA PRO A 80 7.29 2.45 7.34
C PRO A 80 7.67 3.57 6.37
N THR A 81 6.68 4.26 5.81
CA THR A 81 6.93 5.47 5.02
C THR A 81 7.16 6.60 6.03
N PRO A 82 8.29 7.33 5.98
CA PRO A 82 8.40 8.57 6.73
C PRO A 82 7.24 9.48 6.30
N PRO A 83 6.53 10.14 7.22
CA PRO A 83 5.33 10.90 6.92
C PRO A 83 5.63 11.85 5.76
N SER A 84 5.15 11.50 4.56
CA SER A 84 5.34 12.31 3.38
C SER A 84 4.55 13.59 3.61
N SER A 85 5.29 14.68 3.64
CA SER A 85 4.87 16.04 3.88
C SER A 85 3.77 16.47 2.91
N SER A 86 2.51 16.21 3.27
CA SER A 86 1.33 16.84 2.66
C SER A 86 0.11 16.70 3.56
N ALA A 87 0.23 17.18 4.81
CA ALA A 87 -0.88 17.42 5.72
C ALA A 87 -0.44 18.41 6.83
N ALA A 88 0.09 19.57 6.42
CA ALA A 88 0.35 20.69 7.32
C ALA A 88 0.11 21.99 6.55
N ALA A 89 -1.13 22.21 6.12
CA ALA A 89 -1.59 23.51 5.69
C ALA A 89 -2.88 23.83 6.42
N THR A 90 -2.87 25.00 7.06
CA THR A 90 -4.00 25.77 7.62
C THR A 90 -4.24 25.58 9.12
N THR A 91 -3.59 26.41 9.93
CA THR A 91 -4.26 27.43 10.77
C THR A 91 -3.22 28.28 11.49
N ASP A 92 -2.90 29.45 10.94
CA ASP A 92 -2.61 30.63 11.76
C ASP A 92 -3.10 31.86 10.98
N SER A 93 -4.30 32.31 11.32
CA SER A 93 -4.86 33.57 10.81
C SER A 93 -4.19 34.72 11.55
N VAL A 94 -3.41 35.49 10.79
CA VAL A 94 -3.31 36.95 10.79
C VAL A 94 -3.78 37.63 12.08
N ALA A 95 -2.81 37.95 12.95
CA ALA A 95 -2.90 39.11 13.83
C ALA A 95 -2.15 40.27 13.16
N LYS A 96 -2.87 41.25 12.61
CA LYS A 96 -2.34 42.61 12.50
C LYS A 96 -3.43 43.68 12.34
N SER A 97 -3.36 44.63 13.28
CA SER A 97 -3.96 45.98 13.36
C SER A 97 -5.31 46.08 14.07
#